data_AF-A0A816G780-F1
#
_entry.id   AF-A0A816G780-F1
#
_cell.length_a   1.000
_cell.length_b   1.000
_cell.length_c   1.000
_cell.angle_alpha   90.00
_cell.angle_beta   90.00
_cell.angle_gamma   90.00
#
_symmetry.space_group_name_H-M   'P 1'
#
loop_
_entity.id
_entity.type
_entity.pdbx_description
1 polymer ?
#
loop_
_entity_poly.entity_id
_entity_poly.type
_entity_poly.pdbx_seq_one_letter_code
_entity_poly.pdbx_strand_id
1 'polypeptide(L)'
;MSMFINGLKYIVLCQSRLYSKNVEQHVSKQYQSISTTIKNCLKDHQIPTADQRAKKCFTHCNAFYMKNSIKKLPTVLERRAKHEYKIVQSIRSLLHSRSDIVVRRTDKSKVFYVGKATDLARETQQYMLKTNVYQEITNGHCPLSYMLYAVQILLSSLVAQKALTIEQCKRITPKTNKLELGHYHGLPKPHQPGTPLRSIIASIHGPATLV
;
A
#
# COMPACT_ATOMS: atom_id res chain seq x y z
N MET A 1 3.75 9.97 -5.96
CA MET A 1 3.05 8.92 -6.74
C MET A 1 2.64 7.76 -5.80
N SER A 2 1.75 8.04 -4.85
CA SER A 2 1.41 7.17 -3.70
C SER A 2 0.08 6.40 -3.87
N MET A 3 -0.49 6.35 -5.07
CA MET A 3 -1.83 5.79 -5.31
C MET A 3 -1.89 4.26 -5.33
N PHE A 4 -0.76 3.54 -5.43
CA PHE A 4 -0.77 2.09 -5.71
C PHE A 4 -0.51 1.18 -4.51
N ILE A 5 -0.22 1.74 -3.33
CA ILE A 5 0.17 0.98 -2.14
C ILE A 5 -1.01 0.37 -1.39
N ASN A 6 -2.21 0.94 -1.56
CA ASN A 6 -3.43 0.33 -1.07
C ASN A 6 -4.00 -0.50 -2.20
N GLY A 7 -3.54 -1.75 -2.32
CA GLY A 7 -4.05 -2.69 -3.33
C GLY A 7 -5.57 -2.67 -3.39
N LEU A 8 -6.15 -2.84 -4.59
CA LEU A 8 -7.58 -2.69 -4.89
C LEU A 8 -8.40 -2.60 -3.61
N LYS A 9 -8.53 -1.39 -3.06
CA LYS A 9 -9.70 -1.09 -2.25
C LYS A 9 -10.78 -1.59 -3.17
N TYR A 10 -11.54 -2.60 -2.75
CA TYR A 10 -12.91 -2.75 -3.22
C TYR A 10 -13.34 -1.32 -3.45
N ILE A 11 -13.61 -0.92 -4.71
CA ILE A 11 -14.17 0.39 -4.92
C ILE A 11 -15.49 0.24 -4.20
N VAL A 12 -15.44 0.66 -2.94
CA VAL A 12 -16.54 0.82 -2.06
C VAL A 12 -17.27 1.90 -2.81
N LEU A 13 -18.12 1.48 -3.74
CA LEU A 13 -19.09 2.36 -4.37
C LEU A 13 -19.91 2.84 -3.18
N CYS A 14 -19.50 3.98 -2.65
CA CYS A 14 -20.23 4.78 -1.71
C CYS A 14 -20.58 4.16 -0.33
N GLN A 15 -19.90 3.13 0.20
CA GLN A 15 -20.21 2.72 1.59
C GLN A 15 -19.86 3.85 2.59
N SER A 16 -18.85 4.68 2.36
CA SER A 16 -18.59 5.84 3.23
C SER A 16 -19.70 6.88 3.24
N ARG A 17 -20.59 6.91 2.22
CA ARG A 17 -21.79 7.75 2.19
C ARG A 17 -22.92 7.21 3.07
N LEU A 18 -22.95 5.90 3.31
CA LEU A 18 -23.97 5.25 4.14
C LEU A 18 -23.74 5.47 5.64
N TYR A 19 -22.52 5.87 6.01
CA TYR A 19 -22.07 5.87 7.41
C TYR A 19 -21.55 7.22 7.90
N SER A 20 -21.41 8.22 7.01
CA SER A 20 -21.06 9.58 7.41
C SER A 20 -22.31 10.31 7.92
N LYS A 21 -22.29 10.81 9.17
CA LYS A 21 -23.31 11.75 9.67
C LYS A 21 -23.36 13.05 8.84
N ASN A 22 -22.31 13.35 8.07
CA ASN A 22 -22.24 14.51 7.18
C ASN A 22 -21.67 14.12 5.81
N VAL A 23 -22.53 13.55 4.96
CA VAL A 23 -22.17 13.07 3.62
C VAL A 23 -21.54 14.18 2.78
N GLU A 24 -22.04 15.41 2.89
CA GLU A 24 -21.54 16.57 2.15
C GLU A 24 -20.08 16.90 2.51
N GLN A 25 -19.74 16.93 3.80
CA GLN A 25 -18.35 17.12 4.23
C GLN A 25 -17.43 16.03 3.68
N HIS A 26 -17.89 14.78 3.65
CA HIS A 26 -17.07 13.68 3.15
C HIS A 26 -16.85 13.77 1.63
N VAL A 27 -17.91 14.05 0.88
CA VAL A 27 -17.86 14.26 -0.57
C VAL A 27 -16.99 15.48 -0.90
N SER A 28 -17.09 16.57 -0.13
CA SER A 28 -16.25 17.76 -0.27
C SER A 28 -14.77 17.45 -0.08
N LYS A 29 -14.40 16.68 0.96
CA LYS A 29 -13.02 16.22 1.18
C LYS A 29 -12.50 15.35 0.01
N GLN A 30 -13.34 14.46 -0.51
CA GLN A 30 -12.98 13.64 -1.69
C GLN A 30 -12.73 14.51 -2.92
N TYR A 31 -13.61 15.47 -3.19
CA TYR A 31 -13.43 16.42 -4.29
C TYR A 31 -12.16 17.25 -4.11
N GLN A 32 -11.90 17.75 -2.89
CA GLN A 32 -10.70 18.52 -2.60
C GLN A 32 -9.44 17.72 -2.94
N SER A 33 -9.36 16.44 -2.51
CA SER A 33 -8.24 15.56 -2.84
C SER A 33 -8.04 15.39 -4.35
N ILE A 34 -9.12 15.15 -5.09
CA ILE A 34 -9.09 15.01 -6.56
C ILE A 34 -8.62 16.33 -7.19
N SER A 35 -9.22 17.44 -6.80
CA SER A 35 -8.92 18.77 -7.34
C SER A 35 -7.48 19.18 -7.10
N THR A 36 -6.92 18.91 -5.91
CA THR A 36 -5.52 19.17 -5.58
C THR A 36 -4.60 18.32 -6.44
N THR A 37 -4.93 17.04 -6.65
CA THR A 37 -4.13 16.15 -7.50
C THR A 37 -4.07 16.65 -8.93
N ILE A 38 -5.23 17.04 -9.49
CA ILE A 38 -5.31 17.60 -10.85
C ILE A 38 -4.54 18.93 -10.92
N LYS A 39 -4.73 19.85 -9.96
CA LYS A 39 -4.02 21.13 -9.93
C LYS A 39 -2.50 20.96 -9.87
N ASN A 40 -2.02 20.01 -9.07
CA ASN A 40 -0.60 19.70 -9.00
C ASN A 40 -0.08 19.17 -10.35
N CYS A 41 -0.80 18.23 -10.97
CA CYS A 41 -0.44 17.72 -12.29
C CYS A 41 -0.39 18.83 -13.36
N LEU A 42 -1.37 19.72 -13.38
CA LEU A 42 -1.39 20.87 -14.29
C LEU A 42 -0.21 21.82 -14.03
N LYS A 43 0.09 22.09 -12.75
CA LYS A 43 1.23 22.92 -12.34
C LYS A 43 2.57 22.30 -12.79
N ASP A 44 2.72 20.98 -12.67
CA ASP A 44 3.92 20.26 -13.11
C ASP A 44 4.16 20.41 -14.62
N HIS A 45 3.08 20.59 -15.41
CA HIS A 45 3.11 20.85 -16.84
C HIS A 45 3.01 22.34 -17.19
N GLN A 46 3.25 23.24 -16.22
CA GLN A 46 3.20 24.70 -16.39
C GLN A 46 1.86 25.24 -16.93
N ILE A 47 0.77 24.49 -16.74
CA ILE A 47 -0.58 24.91 -17.14
C ILE A 47 -1.16 25.80 -16.03
N PRO A 48 -1.55 27.06 -16.32
CA PRO A 48 -2.12 27.94 -15.33
C PRO A 48 -3.43 27.38 -14.76
N THR A 49 -3.57 27.44 -13.43
CA THR A 49 -4.82 27.08 -12.73
C THR A 49 -5.44 28.24 -11.95
N ALA A 50 -4.78 29.40 -11.96
CA ALA A 50 -5.18 30.60 -11.21
C ALA A 50 -6.03 31.56 -12.04
N ASP A 51 -6.08 31.38 -13.36
CA ASP A 51 -6.87 32.19 -14.27
C ASP A 51 -8.37 31.98 -14.05
N GLN A 52 -9.16 32.95 -14.51
CA GLN A 52 -10.60 32.96 -14.29
C GLN A 52 -11.31 31.78 -14.98
N ARG A 53 -10.80 31.29 -16.12
CA ARG A 53 -11.37 30.15 -16.83
C ARG A 53 -11.14 28.86 -16.04
N ALA A 54 -9.93 28.62 -15.55
CA ALA A 54 -9.63 27.47 -14.68
C ALA A 54 -10.46 27.51 -13.39
N LYS A 55 -10.55 28.67 -12.72
CA LYS A 55 -11.40 28.84 -11.54
C LYS A 55 -12.87 28.48 -11.82
N LYS A 56 -13.45 29.02 -12.90
CA LYS A 56 -14.83 28.69 -13.33
C LYS A 56 -15.00 27.19 -13.59
N CYS A 57 -14.03 26.56 -14.27
CA CYS A 57 -14.05 25.13 -14.55
C CYS A 57 -14.07 24.30 -13.26
N PHE A 58 -13.15 24.54 -12.31
CA PHE A 58 -13.12 23.80 -11.05
C PHE A 58 -14.35 24.06 -10.17
N THR A 59 -14.95 25.25 -10.21
CA THR A 59 -16.23 25.51 -9.54
C THR A 59 -17.36 24.70 -10.16
N HIS A 60 -17.43 24.66 -11.49
CA HIS A 60 -18.45 23.87 -12.20
C HIS A 60 -18.28 22.37 -11.94
N CYS A 61 -17.05 21.85 -11.99
CA CYS A 61 -16.74 20.46 -11.66
C CYS A 61 -17.13 20.13 -10.21
N ASN A 62 -16.90 21.03 -9.25
CA ASN A 62 -17.31 20.83 -7.87
C ASN A 62 -18.84 20.73 -7.76
N ALA A 63 -19.56 21.67 -8.36
CA ALA A 63 -21.03 21.67 -8.36
C ALA A 63 -21.59 20.40 -9.00
N PHE A 64 -21.05 19.99 -10.15
CA PHE A 64 -21.42 18.75 -10.83
C PHE A 64 -21.12 17.51 -9.97
N TYR A 65 -19.94 17.46 -9.34
CA TYR A 65 -19.54 16.35 -8.49
C TYR A 65 -20.45 16.24 -7.26
N MET A 66 -20.70 17.35 -6.55
CA MET A 66 -21.60 17.40 -5.39
C MET A 66 -23.02 16.95 -5.77
N LYS A 67 -23.58 17.52 -6.85
CA LYS A 67 -24.94 17.19 -7.33
C LYS A 67 -25.11 15.70 -7.62
N ASN A 68 -24.14 15.07 -8.26
CA ASN A 68 -24.22 13.64 -8.57
C ASN A 68 -23.84 12.75 -7.37
N SER A 69 -23.06 13.29 -6.44
CA SER A 69 -22.60 12.57 -5.26
C SER A 69 -23.60 12.52 -4.10
N ILE A 70 -24.55 13.45 -4.06
CA ILE A 70 -25.54 13.53 -2.98
C ILE A 70 -26.85 12.84 -3.37
N LYS A 71 -26.99 12.38 -4.63
CA LYS A 71 -28.16 11.60 -5.07
C LYS A 71 -28.37 10.38 -4.17
N LYS A 72 -29.61 10.25 -3.67
CA LYS A 72 -30.02 9.11 -2.85
C LYS A 72 -29.83 7.82 -3.63
N LEU A 73 -29.17 6.85 -3.01
CA LEU A 73 -29.01 5.52 -3.60
C LEU A 73 -30.37 4.80 -3.64
N PRO A 74 -30.62 3.96 -4.66
CA PRO A 74 -31.74 3.04 -4.65
C PRO A 74 -31.78 2.22 -3.35
N THR A 75 -32.97 2.09 -2.75
CA THR A 75 -33.17 1.41 -1.45
C THR A 75 -32.59 -0.01 -1.42
N VAL A 76 -32.66 -0.74 -2.54
CA VAL A 76 -32.09 -2.09 -2.68
C VAL A 76 -30.58 -2.09 -2.48
N LEU A 77 -29.88 -1.13 -3.10
CA LEU A 77 -28.43 -0.99 -2.96
C LEU A 77 -28.04 -0.56 -1.55
N GLU A 78 -28.84 0.30 -0.93
CA GLU A 78 -28.62 0.73 0.46
C GLU A 78 -28.72 -0.43 1.44
N ARG A 79 -29.77 -1.27 1.32
CA ARG A 79 -29.96 -2.46 2.14
C ARG A 79 -28.81 -3.46 1.97
N ARG A 80 -28.43 -3.75 0.72
CA ARG A 80 -27.32 -4.64 0.41
C ARG A 80 -26.02 -4.16 1.05
N ALA A 81 -25.69 -2.88 0.90
CA ALA A 81 -24.47 -2.31 1.44
C ALA A 81 -24.44 -2.29 2.98
N LYS A 82 -25.59 -2.08 3.64
CA LYS A 82 -25.74 -2.24 5.10
C LYS A 82 -25.50 -3.69 5.55
N HIS A 83 -26.01 -4.66 4.80
CA HIS A 83 -25.81 -6.07 5.10
C HIS A 83 -24.34 -6.49 4.94
N GLU A 84 -23.72 -6.14 3.80
CA GLU A 84 -22.30 -6.41 3.54
C GLU A 84 -21.39 -5.79 4.62
N TYR A 85 -21.70 -4.57 5.06
CA TYR A 85 -20.95 -3.93 6.14
C TYR A 85 -21.04 -4.68 7.47
N LYS A 86 -22.24 -5.14 7.85
CA LYS A 86 -22.41 -5.96 9.06
C LYS A 86 -21.58 -7.25 8.98
N ILE A 87 -21.55 -7.91 7.83
CA ILE A 87 -20.69 -9.08 7.60
C ILE A 87 -19.22 -8.72 7.79
N VAL A 88 -18.74 -7.65 7.15
CA VAL A 88 -17.33 -7.21 7.28
C VAL A 88 -16.97 -6.90 8.73
N GLN A 89 -17.86 -6.23 9.47
CA GLN A 89 -17.62 -5.93 10.89
C GLN A 89 -17.61 -7.20 11.75
N SER A 90 -18.51 -8.15 11.48
CA SER A 90 -18.52 -9.45 12.16
C SER A 90 -17.23 -10.23 11.91
N ILE A 91 -16.76 -10.30 10.65
CA ILE A 91 -15.49 -10.94 10.29
C ILE A 91 -14.32 -10.25 10.99
N ARG A 92 -14.29 -8.91 11.00
CA ARG A 92 -13.24 -8.16 11.71
C ARG A 92 -13.21 -8.44 13.21
N SER A 93 -14.38 -8.45 13.84
CA SER A 93 -14.49 -8.77 15.27
C SER A 93 -14.01 -10.19 15.56
N LEU A 94 -14.35 -11.16 14.69
CA LEU A 94 -13.90 -12.53 14.81
C LEU A 94 -12.38 -12.65 14.63
N LEU A 95 -11.81 -12.00 13.62
CA LEU A 95 -10.37 -12.04 13.38
C LEU A 95 -9.59 -11.35 14.52
N HIS A 96 -10.15 -10.29 15.11
CA HIS A 96 -9.52 -9.62 16.25
C HIS A 96 -9.41 -10.53 17.48
N SER A 97 -10.37 -11.43 17.70
CA SER A 97 -10.30 -12.41 18.78
C SER A 97 -9.58 -13.71 18.41
N ARG A 98 -9.15 -13.86 17.16
CA ARG A 98 -8.51 -15.08 16.61
C ARG A 98 -7.15 -14.75 16.01
N SER A 99 -6.20 -14.44 16.88
CA SER A 99 -4.80 -14.22 16.50
C SER A 99 -4.12 -15.44 15.88
N ASP A 100 -4.72 -16.64 16.03
CA ASP A 100 -4.29 -17.85 15.36
C ASP A 100 -4.63 -17.88 13.86
N ILE A 101 -5.52 -17.01 13.37
CA ILE A 101 -5.95 -16.98 11.97
C ILE A 101 -5.16 -15.93 11.18
N VAL A 102 -4.55 -16.37 10.09
CA VAL A 102 -3.82 -15.52 9.15
C VAL A 102 -4.63 -15.35 7.87
N VAL A 103 -4.85 -14.09 7.48
CA VAL A 103 -5.41 -13.72 6.18
C VAL A 103 -4.31 -13.04 5.36
N ARG A 104 -3.86 -13.67 4.28
CA ARG A 104 -2.80 -13.13 3.41
C ARG A 104 -3.24 -13.11 1.96
N ARG A 105 -2.78 -12.11 1.21
CA ARG A 105 -2.95 -12.07 -0.24
C ARG A 105 -1.94 -13.02 -0.88
N THR A 106 -2.40 -13.85 -1.80
CA THR A 106 -1.50 -14.71 -2.59
C THR A 106 -0.82 -13.90 -3.68
N ASP A 107 0.43 -14.24 -3.99
CA ASP A 107 1.28 -13.57 -4.98
C ASP A 107 0.79 -13.77 -6.42
N LYS A 108 0.37 -15.00 -6.77
CA LYS A 108 0.04 -15.41 -8.14
C LYS A 108 -1.45 -15.42 -8.46
N SER A 109 -2.31 -15.41 -7.46
CA SER A 109 -3.76 -15.51 -7.63
C SER A 109 -4.47 -14.31 -7.01
N LYS A 110 -5.61 -13.92 -7.60
CA LYS A 110 -6.51 -12.87 -7.06
C LYS A 110 -7.31 -13.39 -5.85
N VAL A 111 -6.77 -14.33 -5.10
CA VAL A 111 -7.42 -14.96 -3.95
C VAL A 111 -6.69 -14.59 -2.66
N PHE A 112 -7.35 -14.84 -1.54
CA PHE A 112 -6.76 -14.70 -0.22
C PHE A 112 -6.58 -16.10 0.36
N TYR A 113 -5.44 -16.33 1.00
CA TYR A 113 -5.29 -17.47 1.90
C TYR A 113 -5.89 -17.08 3.24
N VAL A 114 -6.69 -17.99 3.80
CA VAL A 114 -7.25 -17.92 5.15
C VAL A 114 -6.95 -19.25 5.81
N GLY A 115 -6.17 -19.24 6.89
CA GLY A 115 -5.77 -20.47 7.58
C GLY A 115 -5.11 -20.16 8.92
N LYS A 116 -4.64 -21.19 9.63
CA LYS A 116 -3.97 -20.99 10.91
C LYS A 116 -2.50 -20.59 10.74
N ALA A 117 -1.98 -19.76 11.63
CA ALA A 117 -0.56 -19.42 11.70
C ALA A 117 0.32 -20.67 11.85
N THR A 118 -0.14 -21.66 12.60
CA THR A 118 0.56 -22.93 12.82
C THR A 118 0.69 -23.76 11.54
N ASP A 119 -0.34 -23.76 10.69
CA ASP A 119 -0.29 -24.48 9.42
C ASP A 119 0.72 -23.83 8.48
N LEU A 120 0.72 -22.51 8.43
CA LEU A 120 1.68 -21.75 7.64
C LEU A 120 3.13 -22.00 8.10
N ALA A 121 3.37 -22.00 9.42
CA ALA A 121 4.69 -22.29 9.98
C ALA A 121 5.16 -23.71 9.62
N ARG A 122 4.26 -24.70 9.76
CA ARG A 122 4.53 -26.09 9.41
C ARG A 122 4.85 -26.28 7.93
N GLU A 123 4.04 -25.71 7.04
CA GLU A 123 4.28 -25.75 5.58
C GLU A 123 5.61 -25.08 5.21
N THR A 124 5.93 -23.95 5.85
CA THR A 124 7.19 -23.23 5.63
C THR A 124 8.38 -24.09 6.04
N GLN A 125 8.31 -24.72 7.22
CA GLN A 125 9.38 -25.60 7.71
C GLN A 125 9.55 -26.83 6.81
N GLN A 126 8.46 -27.48 6.40
CA GLN A 126 8.50 -28.62 5.47
C GLN A 126 9.15 -28.24 4.15
N TYR A 127 8.81 -27.05 3.63
CA TYR A 127 9.38 -26.54 2.40
C TYR A 127 10.87 -26.21 2.53
N MET A 128 11.29 -25.60 3.64
CA MET A 128 12.70 -25.35 3.95
C MET A 128 13.51 -26.66 4.00
N LEU A 129 12.99 -27.68 4.71
CA LEU A 129 13.61 -29.00 4.80
C LEU A 129 13.71 -29.69 3.44
N LYS A 130 12.65 -29.62 2.63
CA LYS A 130 12.60 -30.24 1.30
C LYS A 130 13.60 -29.64 0.32
N THR A 131 13.78 -28.33 0.38
CA THR A 131 14.55 -27.59 -0.63
C THR A 131 15.99 -27.34 -0.21
N ASN A 132 16.27 -27.29 1.10
CA ASN A 132 17.57 -26.95 1.66
C ASN A 132 18.19 -25.66 1.09
N VAL A 133 17.36 -24.73 0.62
CA VAL A 133 17.80 -23.47 -0.01
C VAL A 133 17.90 -22.30 0.96
N TYR A 134 17.49 -22.48 2.22
CA TYR A 134 17.51 -21.43 3.25
C TYR A 134 18.42 -21.84 4.39
N GLN A 135 19.17 -20.87 4.92
CA GLN A 135 20.01 -21.03 6.10
C GLN A 135 19.56 -20.01 7.16
N GLU A 136 19.37 -20.48 8.39
CA GLU A 136 19.11 -19.59 9.52
C GLU A 136 20.38 -18.84 9.91
N ILE A 137 20.26 -17.54 10.16
CA ILE A 137 21.36 -16.70 10.63
C ILE A 137 21.43 -16.83 12.15
N THR A 138 22.33 -17.66 12.66
CA THR A 138 22.45 -17.98 14.09
C THR A 138 23.46 -17.13 14.84
N ASN A 139 24.30 -16.38 14.14
CA ASN A 139 25.42 -15.61 14.71
C ASN A 139 25.01 -14.20 15.20
N GLY A 140 23.71 -13.89 15.24
CA GLY A 140 23.20 -12.59 15.69
C GLY A 140 23.47 -11.42 14.73
N HIS A 141 24.10 -11.66 13.58
CA HIS A 141 24.31 -10.61 12.58
C HIS A 141 22.98 -10.26 11.91
N CYS A 142 22.50 -9.05 12.14
CA CYS A 142 21.33 -8.52 11.43
C CYS A 142 21.77 -8.00 10.04
N PRO A 143 21.36 -8.61 8.92
CA PRO A 143 21.77 -8.13 7.59
C PRO A 143 21.26 -6.71 7.32
N LEU A 144 20.14 -6.33 7.96
CA LEU A 144 19.55 -5.01 7.83
C LEU A 144 20.44 -3.91 8.40
N SER A 145 21.14 -4.15 9.52
CA SER A 145 22.01 -3.15 10.13
C SER A 145 23.22 -2.89 9.23
N TYR A 146 23.79 -3.94 8.63
CA TYR A 146 24.88 -3.81 7.67
C TYR A 146 24.48 -3.02 6.43
N MET A 147 23.32 -3.35 5.83
CA MET A 147 22.82 -2.62 4.66
C MET A 147 22.50 -1.16 4.99
N LEU A 148 21.90 -0.89 6.14
CA LEU A 148 21.61 0.48 6.58
C LEU A 148 22.89 1.30 6.72
N TYR A 149 23.92 0.72 7.34
CA TYR A 149 25.22 1.36 7.51
C TYR A 149 25.87 1.68 6.16
N ALA A 150 25.86 0.73 5.21
CA ALA A 150 26.38 0.94 3.86
C ALA A 150 25.64 2.08 3.12
N VAL A 151 24.30 2.13 3.23
CA VAL A 151 23.51 3.22 2.65
C VAL A 151 23.85 4.57 3.30
N GLN A 152 24.02 4.62 4.63
CA GLN A 152 24.39 5.84 5.33
C GLN A 152 25.77 6.36 4.94
N ILE A 153 26.76 5.46 4.75
CA ILE A 153 28.08 5.80 4.23
C ILE A 153 27.95 6.39 2.82
N LEU A 154 27.21 5.72 1.93
CA LEU A 154 27.03 6.17 0.56
C LEU A 154 26.40 7.57 0.52
N LEU A 155 25.30 7.78 1.25
CA LEU A 155 24.63 9.08 1.30
C LEU A 155 25.53 10.19 1.86
N SER A 156 26.30 9.89 2.90
CA SER A 156 27.28 10.83 3.47
C SER A 156 28.35 11.20 2.45
N SER A 157 28.87 10.22 1.71
CA SER A 157 29.89 10.46 0.68
C SER A 157 29.39 11.34 -0.47
N LEU A 158 28.14 11.13 -0.90
CA LEU A 158 27.51 11.93 -1.96
C LEU A 158 27.27 13.38 -1.54
N VAL A 159 26.97 13.62 -0.26
CA VAL A 159 26.87 14.99 0.28
C VAL A 159 28.26 15.64 0.32
N ALA A 160 29.29 14.93 0.78
CA ALA A 160 30.67 15.44 0.81
C ALA A 160 31.19 15.80 -0.59
N GLN A 161 30.82 15.01 -1.60
CA GLN A 161 31.15 15.25 -3.01
C GLN A 161 30.27 16.31 -3.69
N LYS A 162 29.33 16.94 -2.96
CA LYS A 162 28.35 17.90 -3.49
C LYS A 162 27.43 17.32 -4.59
N ALA A 163 27.34 15.99 -4.70
CA ALA A 163 26.42 15.31 -5.61
C ALA A 163 24.97 15.31 -5.06
N LEU A 164 24.80 15.45 -3.74
CA LEU A 164 23.51 15.61 -3.07
C LEU A 164 23.51 16.81 -2.13
N THR A 165 22.43 17.57 -2.13
CA THR A 165 22.15 18.55 -1.07
C THR A 165 21.74 17.84 0.22
N ILE A 166 21.94 18.51 1.36
CA ILE A 166 21.50 18.02 2.68
C ILE A 166 20.00 17.70 2.68
N GLU A 167 19.17 18.53 2.04
CA GLU A 167 17.71 18.33 1.97
C GLU A 167 17.30 17.18 1.04
N GLN A 168 18.07 16.89 -0.01
CA GLN A 168 17.87 15.66 -0.79
C GLN A 168 18.26 14.43 0.03
N CYS A 169 19.40 14.47 0.72
CA CYS A 169 19.87 13.39 1.59
C CYS A 169 18.83 13.04 2.66
N LYS A 170 18.34 14.03 3.43
CA LYS A 170 17.28 13.83 4.45
C LYS A 170 16.01 13.16 3.90
N ARG A 171 15.63 13.45 2.65
CA ARG A 171 14.44 12.87 2.02
C ARG A 171 14.60 11.41 1.65
N ILE A 172 15.82 10.99 1.27
CA ILE A 172 16.11 9.62 0.81
C ILE A 172 16.72 8.73 1.90
N THR A 173 17.16 9.30 3.02
CA THR A 173 17.63 8.54 4.19
C THR A 173 16.55 7.58 4.68
N PRO A 174 16.85 6.28 4.85
CA PRO A 174 15.89 5.31 5.35
C PRO A 174 15.44 5.65 6.76
N LYS A 175 14.12 5.56 7.02
CA LYS A 175 13.55 5.78 8.35
C LYS A 175 13.63 4.49 9.15
N THR A 176 14.43 4.46 10.20
CA THR A 176 14.72 3.26 11.00
C THR A 176 13.46 2.60 11.57
N ASN A 177 12.46 3.38 11.96
CA ASN A 177 11.16 2.89 12.47
C ASN A 177 10.21 2.33 11.40
N LYS A 178 10.59 2.41 10.12
CA LYS A 178 9.85 1.85 8.98
C LYS A 178 10.74 0.95 8.13
N LEU A 179 11.95 0.67 8.61
CA LEU A 179 12.94 -0.08 7.89
C LEU A 179 12.71 -1.56 8.15
N GLU A 180 12.53 -2.31 7.07
CA GLU A 180 12.41 -3.76 7.09
C GLU A 180 13.43 -4.32 6.12
N LEU A 181 13.89 -5.55 6.35
CA LEU A 181 14.66 -6.27 5.35
C LEU A 181 13.77 -6.40 4.10
N GLY A 182 14.30 -6.04 2.93
CA GLY A 182 13.57 -6.27 1.70
C GLY A 182 13.17 -7.74 1.65
N HIS A 183 11.85 -8.00 1.60
CA HIS A 183 11.33 -9.35 1.47
C HIS A 183 11.79 -9.90 0.13
N TYR A 184 12.94 -10.59 0.12
CA TYR A 184 13.30 -11.45 -0.98
C TYR A 184 12.28 -12.58 -0.95
N HIS A 185 11.21 -12.43 -1.72
CA HIS A 185 10.49 -13.59 -2.22
C HIS A 185 11.44 -14.29 -3.18
N GLY A 186 12.43 -14.99 -2.63
CA GLY A 186 13.12 -16.09 -3.29
C GLY A 186 12.12 -17.24 -3.45
N LEU A 187 10.98 -16.97 -4.11
CA LEU A 187 10.24 -18.02 -4.76
C LEU A 187 11.27 -18.62 -5.73
N PRO A 188 11.59 -19.91 -5.62
CA PRO A 188 12.28 -20.56 -6.71
C PRO A 188 11.33 -20.46 -7.90
N LYS A 189 11.58 -19.49 -8.76
CA LYS A 189 11.30 -19.74 -10.16
C LYS A 189 12.28 -20.86 -10.54
N PRO A 190 11.84 -21.93 -11.20
CA PRO A 190 12.77 -22.82 -11.85
C PRO A 190 13.65 -21.95 -12.77
N HIS A 191 14.90 -21.75 -12.36
CA HIS A 191 15.88 -21.02 -13.14
C HIS A 191 16.51 -22.01 -14.10
N GLN A 192 16.59 -21.64 -15.37
CA GLN A 192 17.38 -22.44 -16.32
C GLN A 192 18.85 -22.40 -15.88
N PRO A 193 19.54 -23.55 -15.84
CA PRO A 193 20.97 -23.61 -15.54
C PRO A 193 21.75 -22.62 -16.42
N GLY A 194 22.68 -21.87 -15.83
CA GLY A 194 23.52 -20.90 -16.56
C GLY A 194 22.95 -19.48 -16.65
N THR A 195 21.79 -19.19 -16.07
CA THR A 195 21.23 -17.83 -16.05
C THR A 195 21.49 -17.13 -14.70
N PRO A 196 22.02 -15.89 -14.67
CA PRO A 196 22.19 -15.15 -13.42
C PRO A 196 20.85 -14.97 -12.69
N LEU A 197 20.87 -15.11 -11.36
CA LEU A 197 19.71 -14.82 -10.53
C LEU A 197 19.31 -13.35 -10.73
N ARG A 198 18.09 -13.11 -11.21
CA ARG A 198 17.53 -11.75 -11.22
C ARG A 198 17.07 -11.42 -9.81
N SER A 199 17.57 -10.33 -9.23
CA SER A 199 17.04 -9.78 -7.98
C SER A 199 15.58 -9.36 -8.21
N ILE A 200 14.64 -10.06 -7.57
CA ILE A 200 13.26 -9.60 -7.49
C ILE A 200 13.16 -8.79 -6.20
N ILE A 201 13.47 -7.50 -6.29
CA ILE A 201 13.17 -6.56 -5.19
C ILE A 201 11.66 -6.34 -5.22
N ALA A 202 10.93 -6.94 -4.29
CA ALA A 202 9.54 -6.56 -4.06
C ALA A 202 9.51 -5.14 -3.49
N SER A 203 8.65 -4.29 -4.08
CA SER A 203 8.33 -2.96 -3.57
C SER A 203 8.15 -2.98 -2.05
N ILE A 204 8.62 -1.93 -1.36
CA ILE A 204 8.56 -1.62 0.09
C ILE A 204 7.14 -1.76 0.70
N HIS A 205 6.13 -2.03 -0.13
CA HIS A 205 4.73 -2.15 0.27
C HIS A 205 4.09 -3.47 -0.20
N GLY A 206 4.88 -4.53 -0.33
CA GLY A 206 4.36 -5.90 -0.40
C GLY A 206 3.64 -6.27 0.91
N PRO A 207 2.54 -7.04 0.86
CA PRO A 207 1.66 -7.26 2.00
C PRO A 207 2.25 -8.35 2.91
N ALA A 208 3.34 -8.02 3.59
CA ALA A 208 3.90 -8.82 4.68
C ALA A 208 3.83 -8.01 5.98
N THR A 209 2.73 -7.31 6.21
CA THR A 209 2.42 -6.77 7.53
C THR A 209 1.58 -7.80 8.25
N LEU A 210 2.21 -8.51 9.20
CA LEU A 210 1.51 -9.19 10.28
C LEU A 210 0.60 -8.14 10.95
N VAL A 211 -0.70 -8.42 11.00
CA VAL A 211 -1.67 -7.63 11.78
C VAL A 211 -1.56 -8.04 13.25
#